data_AF-A0A2A9DKL3-F1
#
_entry.id   AF-A0A2A9DKL3-F1
#
_cell.length_a   1.000
_cell.length_b   1.000
_cell.length_c   1.000
_cell.angle_alpha   90.00
_cell.angle_beta   90.00
_cell.angle_gamma   90.00
#
_symmetry.space_group_name_H-M   'P 1'
#
loop_
_entity.id
_entity.type
_entity.pdbx_description
1 polymer ?
#
loop_
_entity_poly.entity_id
_entity_poly.type
_entity_poly.pdbx_seq_one_letter_code
_entity_poly.pdbx_strand_id
1 'polypeptide(L)'
;MDNLDPTRIPTILGILQEAWEGQSDLTLAQLWGVLENQGISWGSSDADIAAVLQELVRRHPARVSSHGSDIYSVELNSLREGSYSGSLVVSPEQRTIVVNRDSGTIPVAWKYSGQPLIQRSRPVRITDRDGNVHVLGIAGLITAYSQPTFVLNGLIQRNRGGGSWLIELADGSSVFVGGKLRIAHKGNRSLSVLERTWQVLGTVEIGEPLRIDGEVYADVEAVWPVSFPRVLD
;
A
#
# COMPACT_ATOMS: atom_id res chain seq x y z
N MET A 1 -20.73 -16.05 -25.51
CA MET A 1 -21.10 -17.17 -24.63
C MET A 1 -22.59 -17.39 -24.80
N ASP A 2 -23.02 -18.65 -24.95
CA ASP A 2 -24.42 -18.97 -25.17
C ASP A 2 -25.21 -18.79 -23.86
N ASN A 3 -26.30 -18.02 -23.88
CA ASN A 3 -27.10 -17.66 -22.70
C ASN A 3 -27.74 -18.90 -22.02
N LEU A 4 -27.69 -20.05 -22.69
CA LEU A 4 -28.24 -21.32 -22.21
C LEU A 4 -27.20 -22.25 -21.57
N ASP A 5 -25.91 -21.92 -21.59
CA ASP A 5 -24.87 -22.76 -20.97
C ASP A 5 -24.90 -22.62 -19.44
N PRO A 6 -25.28 -23.66 -18.67
CA PRO A 6 -25.39 -23.57 -17.22
C PRO A 6 -24.03 -23.42 -16.52
N THR A 7 -22.90 -23.72 -17.18
CA THR A 7 -21.56 -23.57 -16.61
C THR A 7 -21.17 -22.10 -16.39
N ARG A 8 -21.89 -21.16 -17.02
CA ARG A 8 -21.70 -19.71 -16.80
C ARG A 8 -21.98 -19.28 -15.35
N ILE A 9 -22.98 -19.91 -14.70
CA ILE A 9 -23.42 -19.55 -13.34
C ILE A 9 -22.31 -19.78 -12.30
N PRO A 10 -21.75 -21.00 -12.14
CA PRO A 10 -20.68 -21.20 -11.17
C PRO A 10 -19.43 -20.38 -11.50
N THR A 11 -19.17 -20.12 -12.79
CA THR A 11 -18.05 -19.26 -13.21
C THR A 11 -18.21 -17.84 -12.70
N ILE A 12 -19.37 -17.20 -12.93
CA ILE A 12 -19.59 -15.81 -12.49
C ILE A 12 -19.66 -15.71 -10.96
N LEU A 13 -20.25 -16.70 -10.29
CA LEU A 13 -20.31 -16.74 -8.83
C LEU A 13 -18.92 -16.87 -8.20
N GLY A 14 -18.01 -17.62 -8.83
CA GLY A 14 -16.62 -17.72 -8.37
C GLY A 14 -15.89 -16.37 -8.41
N ILE A 15 -16.03 -15.61 -9.50
CA ILE A 15 -15.41 -14.28 -9.63
C ILE A 15 -16.07 -13.29 -8.66
N LEU A 16 -17.39 -13.35 -8.51
CA LEU A 16 -18.13 -12.54 -7.54
C LEU A 16 -17.65 -12.80 -6.12
N GLN A 17 -17.50 -14.08 -5.73
CA GLN A 17 -16.99 -14.47 -4.43
C GLN A 17 -15.58 -13.89 -4.20
N GLU A 18 -14.67 -14.03 -5.16
CA GLU A 18 -13.30 -13.52 -5.03
C GLU A 18 -13.28 -11.98 -4.89
N ALA A 19 -14.06 -11.28 -5.71
CA ALA A 19 -14.20 -9.81 -5.62
C ALA A 19 -14.78 -9.37 -4.28
N TRP A 20 -15.75 -10.13 -3.75
CA TRP A 20 -16.40 -9.82 -2.49
C TRP A 20 -15.52 -10.13 -1.29
N GLU A 21 -14.75 -11.22 -1.32
CA GLU A 21 -13.75 -11.53 -0.28
C GLU A 21 -12.68 -10.42 -0.16
N GLY A 22 -12.28 -9.83 -1.30
CA GLY A 22 -11.41 -8.65 -1.37
C GLY A 22 -12.00 -7.37 -0.77
N GLN A 23 -13.33 -7.33 -0.58
CA GLN A 23 -14.07 -6.18 -0.09
C GLN A 23 -15.20 -6.58 0.89
N SER A 24 -14.96 -7.56 1.78
CA SER A 24 -15.94 -8.13 2.72
C SER A 24 -16.54 -7.14 3.75
N ASP A 25 -16.16 -5.86 3.74
CA ASP A 25 -16.85 -4.84 4.54
C ASP A 25 -18.10 -4.33 3.80
N LEU A 26 -18.18 -4.57 2.49
CA LEU A 26 -19.36 -4.31 1.69
C LEU A 26 -20.37 -5.44 1.88
N THR A 27 -21.65 -5.08 1.93
CA THR A 27 -22.74 -6.02 1.68
C THR A 27 -22.84 -6.33 0.19
N LEU A 28 -23.52 -7.43 -0.19
CA LEU A 28 -23.73 -7.76 -1.60
C LEU A 28 -24.44 -6.63 -2.36
N ALA A 29 -25.40 -5.95 -1.72
CA ALA A 29 -26.10 -4.81 -2.32
C ALA A 29 -25.16 -3.62 -2.58
N GLN A 30 -24.21 -3.36 -1.68
CA GLN A 30 -23.20 -2.31 -1.89
C GLN A 30 -22.21 -2.70 -2.98
N LEU A 31 -21.78 -3.97 -3.03
CA LEU A 31 -20.93 -4.46 -4.12
C LEU A 31 -21.65 -4.31 -5.47
N TRP A 32 -22.95 -4.62 -5.53
CA TRP A 32 -23.75 -4.37 -6.73
C TRP A 32 -23.79 -2.88 -7.10
N GLY A 33 -23.95 -1.99 -6.12
CA GLY A 33 -23.85 -0.54 -6.36
C GLY A 33 -22.47 -0.10 -6.91
N VAL A 34 -21.38 -0.75 -6.50
CA VAL A 34 -20.05 -0.53 -7.10
C VAL A 34 -20.04 -0.96 -8.57
N LEU A 35 -20.64 -2.11 -8.90
CA LEU A 35 -20.75 -2.57 -10.30
C LEU A 35 -21.58 -1.60 -11.15
N GLU A 36 -22.70 -1.09 -10.63
CA GLU A 36 -23.54 -0.12 -11.32
C GLU A 36 -22.79 1.19 -11.63
N ASN A 37 -21.99 1.67 -10.67
CA ASN A 37 -21.12 2.83 -10.87
C ASN A 37 -20.03 2.60 -11.94
N GLN A 38 -19.67 1.34 -12.19
CA GLN A 38 -18.73 0.92 -13.25
C GLN A 38 -19.46 0.61 -14.58
N GLY A 39 -20.75 0.94 -14.70
CA GLY A 39 -21.53 0.82 -15.93
C GLY A 39 -22.28 -0.50 -16.10
N ILE A 40 -22.30 -1.37 -15.09
CA ILE A 40 -23.13 -2.58 -15.12
C ILE A 40 -24.60 -2.20 -14.96
N SER A 41 -25.46 -2.79 -15.78
CA SER A 41 -26.91 -2.58 -15.74
C SER A 41 -27.65 -3.86 -16.10
N TRP A 42 -28.99 -3.82 -16.07
CA TRP A 42 -29.85 -4.94 -16.47
C TRP A 42 -29.58 -5.49 -17.89
N GLY A 43 -29.02 -4.67 -18.79
CA GLY A 43 -28.67 -5.08 -20.15
C GLY A 43 -27.27 -5.66 -20.31
N SER A 44 -26.46 -5.66 -19.25
CA SER A 44 -25.08 -6.15 -19.28
C SER A 44 -25.03 -7.67 -19.43
N SER A 45 -24.06 -8.15 -20.20
CA SER A 45 -23.80 -9.58 -20.35
C SER A 45 -22.99 -10.12 -19.16
N ASP A 46 -22.99 -11.44 -18.97
CA ASP A 46 -22.13 -12.10 -17.99
C ASP A 46 -20.64 -11.77 -18.23
N ALA A 47 -20.24 -11.55 -19.48
CA ALA A 47 -18.88 -11.17 -19.84
C ALA A 47 -18.53 -9.75 -19.37
N ASP A 48 -19.47 -8.81 -19.45
CA ASP A 48 -19.29 -7.44 -18.96
C ASP A 48 -19.16 -7.44 -17.42
N ILE A 49 -20.04 -8.19 -16.75
CA ILE A 49 -19.99 -8.34 -15.29
C ILE A 49 -18.68 -9.01 -14.86
N ALA A 50 -18.27 -10.09 -15.54
CA ALA A 50 -17.01 -10.77 -15.27
C ALA A 50 -15.80 -9.83 -15.44
N ALA A 51 -15.78 -9.01 -16.49
CA ALA A 51 -14.69 -8.06 -16.74
C ALA A 51 -14.56 -7.03 -15.61
N VAL A 52 -15.69 -6.44 -15.17
CA VAL A 52 -15.70 -5.47 -14.05
C VAL A 52 -15.30 -6.15 -12.74
N LEU A 53 -15.82 -7.35 -12.44
CA LEU A 53 -15.45 -8.08 -11.24
C LEU A 53 -13.97 -8.48 -11.22
N GLN A 54 -13.41 -8.91 -12.36
CA GLN A 54 -11.98 -9.24 -12.47
C GLN A 54 -11.10 -8.01 -12.26
N GLU A 55 -11.52 -6.86 -12.75
CA GLU A 55 -10.83 -5.60 -12.49
C GLU A 55 -10.89 -5.22 -11.00
N LEU A 56 -12.03 -5.46 -10.33
CA LEU A 56 -12.14 -5.30 -8.87
C LEU A 56 -11.21 -6.28 -8.12
N VAL A 57 -11.13 -7.54 -8.53
CA VAL A 57 -10.20 -8.53 -7.94
C VAL A 57 -8.75 -8.08 -8.14
N ARG A 58 -8.40 -7.58 -9.32
CA ARG A 58 -7.05 -7.09 -9.62
C ARG A 58 -6.70 -5.89 -8.75
N ARG A 59 -7.62 -4.94 -8.59
CA ARG A 59 -7.41 -3.72 -7.80
C ARG A 59 -7.42 -3.98 -6.31
N HIS A 60 -8.35 -4.81 -5.83
CA HIS A 60 -8.59 -5.13 -4.43
C HIS A 60 -8.57 -6.63 -4.15
N PRO A 61 -7.39 -7.28 -4.25
CA PRO A 61 -7.30 -8.71 -4.09
C PRO A 61 -7.53 -9.12 -2.62
N ALA A 62 -8.14 -10.29 -2.40
CA ALA A 62 -8.35 -10.82 -1.06
C ALA A 62 -7.04 -11.18 -0.31
N ARG A 63 -5.93 -11.33 -1.05
CA ARG A 63 -4.62 -11.72 -0.52
C ARG A 63 -3.49 -11.08 -1.31
N VAL A 64 -2.38 -10.81 -0.64
CA VAL A 64 -1.13 -10.41 -1.30
C VAL A 64 -0.53 -11.63 -1.99
N SER A 65 -0.16 -11.48 -3.27
CA SER A 65 0.59 -12.50 -3.98
C SER A 65 2.03 -12.55 -3.48
N SER A 66 2.59 -13.75 -3.32
CA SER A 66 4.01 -13.95 -3.01
C SER A 66 4.94 -13.73 -4.21
N HIS A 67 4.36 -13.61 -5.40
CA HIS A 67 5.06 -13.46 -6.67
C HIS A 67 4.40 -12.36 -7.52
N GLY A 68 5.19 -11.77 -8.41
CA GLY A 68 4.74 -10.68 -9.26
C GLY A 68 5.41 -9.35 -8.89
N SER A 69 5.23 -8.39 -9.78
CA SER A 69 5.82 -7.05 -9.72
C SER A 69 4.89 -6.01 -9.09
N ASP A 70 3.65 -6.39 -8.77
CA ASP A 70 2.71 -5.48 -8.11
C ASP A 70 3.18 -5.13 -6.70
N ILE A 71 2.94 -3.90 -6.30
CA ILE A 71 3.13 -3.40 -4.94
C ILE A 71 1.77 -3.31 -4.28
N TYR A 72 1.66 -3.77 -3.04
CA TYR A 72 0.40 -3.81 -2.31
C TYR A 72 0.40 -2.78 -1.20
N SER A 73 -0.62 -1.92 -1.16
CA SER A 73 -1.00 -1.18 0.05
C SER A 73 -2.00 -2.00 0.83
N VAL A 74 -1.84 -2.07 2.13
CA VAL A 74 -2.73 -2.82 3.03
C VAL A 74 -3.05 -1.94 4.22
N GLU A 75 -4.34 -1.77 4.48
CA GLU A 75 -4.79 -1.13 5.70
C GLU A 75 -4.57 -2.08 6.88
N LEU A 76 -4.09 -1.56 8.00
CA LEU A 76 -3.89 -2.33 9.23
C LEU A 76 -4.89 -1.88 10.28
N ASN A 77 -5.76 -2.81 10.64
CA ASN A 77 -6.69 -2.68 11.74
C ASN A 77 -6.06 -3.27 13.00
N SER A 78 -6.26 -2.61 14.13
CA SER A 78 -5.76 -3.10 15.41
C SER A 78 -6.47 -4.39 15.85
N LEU A 79 -5.73 -5.26 16.53
CA LEU A 79 -6.25 -6.45 17.21
C LEU A 79 -7.03 -6.12 18.50
N ARG A 80 -6.89 -4.88 19.00
CA ARG A 80 -7.54 -4.39 20.22
C ARG A 80 -8.33 -3.12 19.92
N GLU A 81 -9.54 -3.06 20.44
CA GLU A 81 -10.41 -1.88 20.39
C GLU A 81 -9.66 -0.67 21.00
N GLY A 82 -9.61 0.45 20.27
CA GLY A 82 -8.91 1.68 20.69
C GLY A 82 -7.39 1.72 20.46
N SER A 83 -6.80 0.72 19.81
CA SER A 83 -5.38 0.74 19.42
C SER A 83 -5.20 1.11 17.95
N TYR A 84 -4.08 1.78 17.66
CA TYR A 84 -3.71 2.49 16.43
C TYR A 84 -4.17 1.87 15.11
N SER A 85 -4.63 2.71 14.18
CA SER A 85 -4.69 2.40 12.75
C SER A 85 -3.31 2.58 12.12
N GLY A 86 -3.05 1.84 11.05
CA GLY A 86 -1.82 1.98 10.29
C GLY A 86 -1.96 1.48 8.87
N SER A 87 -0.86 1.54 8.14
CA SER A 87 -0.78 1.01 6.79
C SER A 87 0.52 0.26 6.57
N LEU A 88 0.48 -0.56 5.54
CA LEU A 88 1.52 -1.49 5.17
C LEU A 88 1.71 -1.37 3.66
N VAL A 89 2.94 -1.18 3.19
CA VAL A 89 3.30 -1.34 1.77
C VAL A 89 4.19 -2.56 1.62
N VAL A 90 3.80 -3.49 0.73
CA VAL A 90 4.54 -4.73 0.44
C VAL A 90 5.02 -4.73 -1.00
N SER A 91 6.30 -4.95 -1.20
CA SER A 91 6.88 -5.29 -2.51
C SER A 91 7.35 -6.75 -2.48
N PRO A 92 6.61 -7.70 -3.11
CA PRO A 92 7.04 -9.09 -3.23
C PRO A 92 8.35 -9.27 -4.00
N GLU A 93 8.50 -8.56 -5.11
CA GLU A 93 9.69 -8.58 -5.94
C GLU A 93 10.95 -8.17 -5.17
N GLN A 94 10.89 -7.06 -4.42
CA GLN A 94 12.03 -6.55 -3.65
C GLN A 94 12.17 -7.22 -2.27
N ARG A 95 11.17 -8.01 -1.86
CA ARG A 95 11.01 -8.57 -0.51
C ARG A 95 11.11 -7.51 0.58
N THR A 96 10.49 -6.36 0.34
CA THR A 96 10.48 -5.24 1.28
C THR A 96 9.08 -5.00 1.80
N ILE A 97 9.02 -4.60 3.05
CA ILE A 97 7.83 -4.07 3.70
C ILE A 97 8.13 -2.70 4.29
N VAL A 98 7.17 -1.79 4.19
CA VAL A 98 7.14 -0.51 4.89
C VAL A 98 5.92 -0.50 5.80
N VAL A 99 6.12 -0.32 7.10
CA VAL A 99 5.04 -0.22 8.08
C VAL A 99 4.94 1.21 8.57
N ASN A 100 3.78 1.81 8.34
CA ASN A 100 3.43 3.11 8.87
C ASN A 100 2.37 2.94 9.97
N ARG A 101 2.63 3.53 11.14
CA ARG A 101 1.68 3.57 12.24
C ARG A 101 1.21 5.00 12.42
N ASP A 102 -0.08 5.24 12.56
CA ASP A 102 -0.65 6.59 12.73
C ASP A 102 -0.33 7.24 14.09
N SER A 103 0.68 6.76 14.80
CA SER A 103 1.15 7.26 16.10
C SER A 103 2.09 8.48 16.00
N GLY A 104 2.18 9.15 14.86
CA GLY A 104 3.15 10.25 14.65
C GLY A 104 4.61 9.80 14.57
N THR A 105 4.87 8.48 14.62
CA THR A 105 6.20 7.87 14.45
C THR A 105 6.61 7.79 12.98
N ILE A 106 7.92 7.74 12.71
CA ILE A 106 8.46 7.49 11.37
C ILE A 106 8.10 6.06 10.94
N PRO A 107 7.69 5.83 9.68
CA PRO A 107 7.53 4.49 9.15
C PRO A 107 8.83 3.69 9.22
N VAL A 108 8.74 2.38 9.33
CA VAL A 108 9.92 1.51 9.35
C VAL A 108 9.89 0.64 8.11
N ALA A 109 11.01 0.61 7.38
CA ALA A 109 11.20 -0.28 6.24
C ALA A 109 12.16 -1.41 6.61
N TRP A 110 11.86 -2.63 6.16
CA TRP A 110 12.78 -3.75 6.29
C TRP A 110 12.53 -4.79 5.22
N LYS A 111 13.52 -5.66 5.04
CA LYS A 111 13.39 -6.82 4.15
C LYS A 111 12.87 -8.02 4.91
N TYR A 112 12.00 -8.79 4.27
CA TYR A 112 11.42 -10.00 4.85
C TYR A 112 11.96 -11.27 4.16
N SER A 113 11.70 -12.41 4.78
CA SER A 113 12.00 -13.75 4.25
C SER A 113 10.73 -14.61 4.20
N GLY A 114 10.74 -15.63 3.34
CA GLY A 114 9.59 -16.51 3.14
C GLY A 114 8.39 -15.82 2.47
N GLN A 115 7.23 -16.48 2.55
CA GLN A 115 5.98 -15.98 2.00
C GLN A 115 5.24 -15.15 3.07
N PRO A 116 4.90 -13.88 2.80
CA PRO A 116 4.11 -13.09 3.72
C PRO A 116 2.69 -13.66 3.78
N LEU A 117 2.14 -13.80 4.99
CA LEU A 117 0.75 -14.21 5.20
C LEU A 117 -0.09 -12.94 5.39
N ILE A 118 -0.62 -12.44 4.28
CA ILE A 118 -1.45 -11.24 4.24
C ILE A 118 -2.71 -11.57 3.45
N GLN A 119 -3.80 -11.70 4.19
CA GLN A 119 -5.12 -11.96 3.66
C GLN A 119 -6.11 -11.08 4.40
N ARG A 120 -7.05 -10.51 3.66
CA ARG A 120 -8.07 -9.64 4.20
C ARG A 120 -8.83 -10.30 5.35
N SER A 121 -9.11 -9.50 6.38
CA SER A 121 -9.76 -9.94 7.63
C SER A 121 -9.01 -11.04 8.39
N ARG A 122 -7.71 -11.23 8.13
CA ARG A 122 -6.82 -12.16 8.86
C ARG A 122 -5.63 -11.42 9.49
N PRO A 123 -5.03 -11.99 10.55
CA PRO A 123 -3.79 -11.46 11.10
C PRO A 123 -2.65 -11.43 10.08
N VAL A 124 -2.02 -10.26 9.92
CA VAL A 124 -0.83 -10.09 9.10
C VAL A 124 0.37 -10.68 9.81
N ARG A 125 1.03 -11.66 9.16
CA ARG A 125 2.25 -12.29 9.66
C ARG A 125 3.35 -12.25 8.63
N ILE A 126 4.51 -11.75 9.05
CA ILE A 126 5.67 -11.56 8.18
C ILE A 126 6.92 -11.97 8.93
N THR A 127 7.74 -12.81 8.30
CA THR A 127 9.00 -13.26 8.87
C THR A 127 10.12 -12.35 8.37
N ASP A 128 10.92 -11.78 9.26
CA ASP A 128 12.10 -10.99 8.85
C ASP A 128 13.24 -11.88 8.35
N ARG A 129 14.38 -11.28 8.01
CA ARG A 129 15.57 -12.03 7.54
C ARG A 129 16.26 -12.86 8.61
N ASP A 130 16.05 -12.53 9.87
CA ASP A 130 16.64 -13.23 11.02
C ASP A 130 15.73 -14.38 11.50
N GLY A 131 14.55 -14.54 10.88
CA GLY A 131 13.59 -15.59 11.18
C GLY A 131 12.54 -15.22 12.22
N ASN A 132 12.49 -13.96 12.70
CA ASN A 132 11.49 -13.54 13.66
C ASN A 132 10.15 -13.26 12.96
N VAL A 133 9.07 -13.75 13.56
CA VAL A 133 7.71 -13.54 13.04
C VAL A 133 7.10 -12.28 13.67
N HIS A 134 6.79 -11.31 12.82
CA HIS A 134 6.11 -10.07 13.18
C HIS A 134 4.61 -10.21 12.96
N VAL A 135 3.81 -9.86 13.98
CA VAL A 135 2.34 -9.76 13.88
C VAL A 135 1.97 -8.28 13.89
N LEU A 136 1.41 -7.80 12.78
CA LEU A 136 1.27 -6.36 12.53
C LEU A 136 -0.15 -5.80 12.71
N GLY A 137 -1.15 -6.68 12.89
CA GLY A 137 -2.56 -6.30 12.99
C GLY A 137 -3.43 -7.25 12.18
N ILE A 138 -4.67 -6.85 11.91
CA ILE A 138 -5.59 -7.49 10.96
C ILE A 138 -5.51 -6.72 9.64
N ALA A 139 -5.38 -7.43 8.51
CA ALA A 139 -5.44 -6.79 7.20
C ALA A 139 -6.86 -6.28 6.91
N GLY A 140 -6.99 -4.98 6.65
CA GLY A 140 -8.17 -4.35 6.06
C GLY A 140 -8.14 -4.45 4.54
N LEU A 141 -8.51 -3.36 3.85
CA LEU A 141 -8.46 -3.32 2.40
C LEU A 141 -7.02 -3.54 1.89
N ILE A 142 -6.88 -4.41 0.89
CA ILE A 142 -5.65 -4.62 0.14
C ILE A 142 -5.85 -3.96 -1.21
N THR A 143 -4.92 -3.11 -1.65
CA THR A 143 -4.93 -2.46 -2.95
C THR A 143 -3.64 -2.78 -3.70
N ALA A 144 -3.75 -3.32 -4.90
CA ALA A 144 -2.60 -3.61 -5.75
C ALA A 144 -2.30 -2.47 -6.71
N TYR A 145 -1.02 -2.16 -6.87
CA TYR A 145 -0.50 -1.14 -7.77
C TYR A 145 0.56 -1.77 -8.67
N SER A 146 0.35 -1.70 -9.98
CA SER A 146 1.37 -2.14 -10.94
C SER A 146 2.51 -1.13 -10.96
N GLN A 147 3.68 -1.55 -10.47
CA GLN A 147 4.95 -0.80 -10.37
C GLN A 147 4.81 0.72 -10.52
N PRO A 148 4.31 1.42 -9.49
CA PRO A 148 4.08 2.84 -9.62
C PRO A 148 5.42 3.58 -9.66
N THR A 149 5.66 4.30 -10.76
CA THR A 149 6.84 5.17 -10.91
C THR A 149 6.54 6.54 -10.32
N PHE A 150 7.35 6.96 -9.35
CA PHE A 150 7.26 8.31 -8.77
C PHE A 150 8.48 9.12 -9.16
N VAL A 151 8.23 10.33 -9.66
CA VAL A 151 9.27 11.34 -9.85
C VAL A 151 9.30 12.22 -8.62
N LEU A 152 10.28 11.99 -7.74
CA LEU A 152 10.44 12.77 -6.51
C LEU A 152 11.30 14.02 -6.71
N ASN A 153 12.21 14.00 -7.69
CA ASN A 153 12.99 15.18 -8.05
C ASN A 153 12.07 16.31 -8.53
N GLY A 154 12.21 17.48 -7.91
CA GLY A 154 11.37 18.63 -8.18
C GLY A 154 9.93 18.49 -7.66
N LEU A 155 9.60 17.46 -6.87
CA LEU A 155 8.24 17.28 -6.36
C LEU A 155 7.84 18.46 -5.47
N ILE A 156 6.72 19.10 -5.81
CA ILE A 156 6.15 20.20 -5.03
C ILE A 156 5.10 19.63 -4.07
N GLN A 157 5.14 20.04 -2.81
CA GLN A 157 4.26 19.53 -1.74
C GLN A 157 2.77 19.55 -2.13
N ARG A 158 2.29 20.62 -2.76
CA ARG A 158 0.89 20.77 -3.20
C ARG A 158 0.48 19.79 -4.31
N ASN A 159 1.44 19.28 -5.09
CA ASN A 159 1.22 18.35 -6.19
C ASN A 159 1.39 16.88 -5.77
N ARG A 160 1.63 16.60 -4.49
CA ARG A 160 1.92 15.25 -3.96
C ARG A 160 0.81 14.22 -4.20
N GLY A 161 -0.44 14.66 -4.37
CA GLY A 161 -1.58 13.77 -4.60
C GLY A 161 -1.90 12.82 -3.43
N GLY A 162 -1.33 13.04 -2.24
CA GLY A 162 -1.53 12.17 -1.07
C GLY A 162 -0.49 11.06 -0.89
N GLY A 163 0.38 10.80 -1.87
CA GLY A 163 1.46 9.83 -1.76
C GLY A 163 2.52 10.22 -0.73
N SER A 164 3.10 9.26 -0.01
CA SER A 164 4.14 9.52 0.99
C SER A 164 5.28 8.53 0.86
N TRP A 165 6.48 8.97 1.27
CA TRP A 165 7.71 8.21 1.09
C TRP A 165 8.57 8.26 2.35
N LEU A 166 9.33 7.20 2.58
CA LEU A 166 10.40 7.13 3.56
C LEU A 166 11.73 7.13 2.80
N ILE A 167 12.61 8.05 3.14
CA ILE A 167 13.96 8.15 2.59
C ILE A 167 14.95 7.78 3.69
N GLU A 168 15.78 6.77 3.45
CA GLU A 168 16.88 6.39 4.34
C GLU A 168 18.17 7.04 3.85
N LEU A 169 18.94 7.61 4.77
CA LEU A 169 20.16 8.36 4.48
C LEU A 169 21.40 7.65 5.01
N ALA A 170 22.54 7.90 4.36
CA ALA A 170 23.82 7.25 4.64
C ALA A 170 24.39 7.54 6.05
N ASP A 171 23.92 8.59 6.71
CA ASP A 171 24.26 8.92 8.10
C ASP A 171 23.40 8.16 9.13
N GLY A 172 22.50 7.28 8.66
CA GLY A 172 21.56 6.52 9.49
C GLY A 172 20.30 7.30 9.88
N SER A 173 20.12 8.52 9.36
CA SER A 173 18.89 9.30 9.52
C SER A 173 17.79 8.80 8.58
N SER A 174 16.53 9.09 8.93
CA SER A 174 15.38 8.78 8.07
C SER A 174 14.49 9.99 7.90
N VAL A 175 14.07 10.26 6.67
CA VAL A 175 13.18 11.36 6.31
C VAL A 175 11.86 10.80 5.81
N PHE A 176 10.79 11.00 6.58
CA PHE A 176 9.44 10.77 6.10
C PHE A 176 8.92 12.01 5.37
N VAL A 177 8.56 11.82 4.11
CA VAL A 177 7.96 12.83 3.24
C VAL A 177 6.46 12.57 3.13
N GLY A 178 5.66 13.32 3.87
CA GLY A 178 4.20 13.32 3.75
C GLY A 178 3.63 14.74 3.65
N GLY A 179 2.46 14.97 4.25
CA GLY A 179 1.91 16.31 4.40
C GLY A 179 2.85 17.26 5.16
N LYS A 180 3.66 16.72 6.08
CA LYS A 180 4.81 17.39 6.70
C LYS A 180 6.04 16.50 6.56
N LEU A 181 7.22 17.09 6.70
CA LEU A 181 8.45 16.34 6.88
C LEU A 181 8.55 15.92 8.33
N ARG A 182 8.99 14.69 8.53
CA ARG A 182 9.47 14.21 9.82
C ARG A 182 10.86 13.63 9.61
N ILE A 183 11.86 14.16 10.31
CA ILE A 183 13.25 13.76 10.20
C ILE A 183 13.66 13.09 11.50
N ALA A 184 13.96 11.81 11.44
CA ALA A 184 14.48 11.04 12.55
C ALA A 184 16.00 10.94 12.49
N HIS A 185 16.66 11.25 13.61
CA HIS A 185 18.06 10.91 13.81
C HIS A 185 18.17 9.79 14.84
N LYS A 186 18.90 8.74 14.48
CA LYS A 186 19.13 7.59 15.37
C LYS A 186 20.33 7.89 16.28
N GLY A 187 20.05 8.32 17.51
CA GLY A 187 21.06 8.38 18.57
C GLY A 187 21.32 7.00 19.18
N ASN A 188 22.35 6.90 20.05
CA ASN A 188 22.78 5.64 20.66
C ASN A 188 21.65 4.92 21.45
N ARG A 189 20.69 5.68 22.01
CA ARG A 189 19.49 5.18 22.73
C ARG A 189 18.27 6.10 22.64
N SER A 190 18.29 7.08 21.75
CA SER A 190 17.24 8.09 21.63
C SER A 190 16.91 8.33 20.16
N LEU A 191 15.63 8.32 19.81
CA LEU A 191 15.14 8.77 18.52
C LEU A 191 14.68 10.22 18.69
N SER A 192 15.38 11.16 18.06
CA SER A 192 14.87 12.53 17.94
C SER A 192 14.12 12.67 16.63
N VAL A 193 12.86 13.11 16.69
CA VAL A 193 12.04 13.37 15.51
C VAL A 193 11.77 14.86 15.44
N LEU A 194 12.24 15.51 14.37
CA LEU A 194 11.93 16.90 14.04
C LEU A 194 10.81 16.91 13.00
N GLU A 195 9.75 17.68 13.26
CA GLU A 195 8.69 17.91 12.29
C GLU A 195 8.78 19.32 11.69
N ARG A 196 8.62 19.45 10.38
CA ARG A 196 8.61 20.75 9.70
C ARG A 196 7.79 20.76 8.42
N THR A 197 7.42 21.96 7.98
CA THR A 197 6.83 22.19 6.65
C THR A 197 7.90 22.07 5.57
N TRP A 198 7.48 21.79 4.34
CA TRP A 198 8.35 21.74 3.18
C TRP A 198 7.63 22.20 1.92
N GLN A 199 8.34 22.65 0.90
CA GLN A 199 7.72 23.11 -0.35
C GLN A 199 8.14 22.27 -1.55
N VAL A 200 9.43 21.95 -1.66
CA VAL A 200 10.01 21.28 -2.83
C VAL A 200 11.06 20.24 -2.39
N LEU A 201 10.95 19.04 -2.94
CA LEU A 201 12.05 18.07 -2.98
C LEU A 201 12.95 18.42 -4.17
N GLY A 202 14.17 18.86 -3.92
CA GLY A 202 15.12 19.23 -4.97
C GLY A 202 15.70 17.99 -5.66
N THR A 203 16.43 17.18 -4.89
CA THR A 203 17.15 15.99 -5.36
C THR A 203 16.86 14.83 -4.42
N VAL A 204 16.42 13.72 -4.98
CA VAL A 204 16.08 12.45 -4.32
C VAL A 204 16.57 11.32 -5.22
N GLU A 205 17.90 11.23 -5.37
CA GLU A 205 18.57 10.21 -6.18
C GLU A 205 19.46 9.35 -5.30
N ILE A 206 19.37 8.03 -5.45
CA ILE A 206 20.18 7.09 -4.65
C ILE A 206 21.67 7.35 -4.94
N GLY A 207 22.45 7.53 -3.88
CA GLY A 207 23.88 7.85 -3.94
C GLY A 207 24.20 9.35 -4.03
N GLU A 208 23.20 10.22 -4.10
CA GLU A 208 23.37 11.67 -4.13
C GLU A 208 22.83 12.34 -2.86
N PRO A 209 23.33 13.52 -2.46
CA PRO A 209 22.80 14.28 -1.34
C PRO A 209 21.32 14.61 -1.49
N LEU A 210 20.50 14.24 -0.50
CA LEU A 210 19.10 14.64 -0.47
C LEU A 210 18.99 16.17 -0.37
N ARG A 211 18.17 16.79 -1.22
CA ARG A 211 17.90 18.23 -1.17
C ARG A 211 16.44 18.52 -0.93
N ILE A 212 16.15 19.37 0.04
CA ILE A 212 14.78 19.79 0.40
C ILE A 212 14.79 21.30 0.65
N ASP A 213 13.96 22.06 -0.05
CA ASP A 213 13.87 23.52 0.06
C ASP A 213 15.24 24.24 -0.03
N GLY A 214 16.18 23.65 -0.79
CA GLY A 214 17.54 24.17 -0.94
C GLY A 214 18.54 23.73 0.14
N GLU A 215 18.07 23.15 1.24
CA GLU A 215 18.94 22.53 2.25
C GLU A 215 19.47 21.18 1.77
N VAL A 216 20.68 20.84 2.21
CA VAL A 216 21.40 19.62 1.84
C VAL A 216 21.47 18.68 3.05
N TYR A 217 21.10 17.43 2.82
CA TYR A 217 21.15 16.32 3.76
C TYR A 217 22.20 15.31 3.31
N ALA A 218 22.41 14.25 4.09
CA ALA A 218 23.26 13.13 3.70
C ALA A 218 22.75 12.43 2.42
N ASP A 219 23.59 11.57 1.87
CA ASP A 219 23.31 10.85 0.63
C ASP A 219 22.13 9.90 0.81
N VAL A 220 21.27 9.80 -0.21
CA VAL A 220 20.13 8.89 -0.22
C VAL A 220 20.62 7.45 -0.37
N GLU A 221 20.30 6.59 0.59
CA GLU A 221 20.56 5.15 0.48
C GLU A 221 19.38 4.40 -0.13
N ALA A 222 18.16 4.77 0.27
CA ALA A 222 16.96 4.11 -0.19
C ALA A 222 15.74 5.02 -0.15
N VAL A 223 14.79 4.72 -1.02
CA VAL A 223 13.50 5.40 -1.09
C VAL A 223 12.39 4.35 -1.09
N TRP A 224 11.47 4.47 -0.14
CA TRP A 224 10.41 3.51 0.05
C TRP A 224 9.04 4.19 -0.04
N PRO A 225 8.10 3.71 -0.88
CA PRO A 225 6.73 4.18 -0.85
C PRO A 225 6.07 3.77 0.47
N VAL A 226 5.45 4.73 1.16
CA VAL A 226 4.72 4.52 2.41
C VAL A 226 3.21 4.54 2.18
N SER A 227 2.76 5.39 1.27
CA SER A 227 1.38 5.42 0.79
C SER A 227 1.36 5.91 -0.65
N PHE A 228 0.34 5.47 -1.38
CA PHE A 228 0.13 5.89 -2.75
C PHE A 228 -0.93 7.01 -2.81
N PRO A 229 -0.85 7.90 -3.81
CA PRO A 229 -1.98 8.76 -4.15
C PRO A 229 -3.23 7.88 -4.30
N ARG A 230 -4.36 8.30 -3.72
CA ARG A 230 -5.62 7.64 -4.02
C ARG A 230 -5.87 7.81 -5.52
N VAL A 231 -5.95 6.70 -6.25
CA VAL A 231 -6.56 6.70 -7.57
C VAL A 231 -8.03 7.03 -7.29
N LEU A 232 -8.46 8.25 -7.62
CA LEU A 232 -9.88 8.58 -7.60
C LEU A 232 -10.50 7.78 -8.74
N ASP A 233 -11.47 6.93 -8.40
CA ASP A 233 -12.38 6.30 -9.38
C ASP A 233 -13.20 7.38 -10.10
#